data_AF-A0A6N9BQJ1-F1
#
_entry.id   AF-A0A6N9BQJ1-F1
#
_cell.length_a   1.000
_cell.length_b   1.000
_cell.length_c   1.000
_cell.angle_alpha   90.00
_cell.angle_beta   90.00
_cell.angle_gamma   90.00
#
_symmetry.space_group_name_H-M   'P 1'
#
loop_
_entity.id
_entity.type
_entity.pdbx_description
1 polymer ?
#
loop_
_entity_poly.entity_id
_entity_poly.type
_entity_poly.pdbx_seq_one_letter_code
_entity_poly.pdbx_strand_id
1 'polypeptide(L)'
;MTIEGVGDLIDAEEHDPSLWTEQIEQLEELDRALGQVSDKAASAFLCHRVEGCSYADIAGRMGVSVSMVEKYISSVLAELRQARL
;
A
#
# COMPACT_ATOMS: atom_id res chain seq x y z
N MET A 1 5.80 -26.82 -37.04
CA MET A 1 4.43 -26.35 -36.75
C MET A 1 3.71 -27.58 -36.23
N THR A 2 3.50 -27.74 -34.93
CA THR A 2 2.61 -26.93 -34.10
C THR A 2 3.08 -26.96 -32.64
N ILE A 3 2.97 -25.81 -31.96
CA ILE A 3 3.16 -25.68 -30.51
C ILE A 3 1.88 -26.20 -29.85
N GLU A 4 1.96 -27.32 -29.13
CA GLU A 4 0.88 -27.76 -28.26
C GLU A 4 1.07 -27.14 -26.88
N GLY A 5 0.25 -26.12 -26.62
CA GLY A 5 -0.36 -25.82 -25.33
C GLY A 5 0.52 -25.87 -24.08
N VAL A 6 1.23 -24.77 -23.80
CA VAL A 6 1.41 -24.32 -22.42
C VAL A 6 0.20 -23.45 -22.08
N GLY A 7 -0.97 -24.08 -22.03
CA GLY A 7 -2.28 -23.44 -21.85
C GLY A 7 -3.02 -23.85 -20.58
N ASP A 8 -2.44 -24.74 -19.78
CA ASP A 8 -3.04 -25.23 -18.53
C ASP A 8 -2.07 -24.94 -17.38
N LEU A 9 -2.19 -23.78 -16.74
CA LEU A 9 -1.80 -23.58 -15.33
C LEU A 9 -2.51 -22.35 -14.71
N ILE A 10 -3.71 -22.03 -15.19
CA ILE A 10 -4.63 -21.20 -14.40
C ILE A 10 -5.90 -22.02 -14.28
N ASP A 11 -5.84 -23.03 -13.41
CA ASP A 11 -7.07 -23.55 -12.81
C ASP A 11 -7.80 -22.32 -12.27
N ALA A 12 -9.01 -22.12 -12.79
CA ALA A 12 -9.90 -21.08 -12.33
C ALA A 12 -10.24 -21.38 -10.87
N GLU A 13 -9.40 -20.87 -9.96
CA GLU A 13 -9.79 -20.64 -8.59
C GLU A 13 -11.07 -19.81 -8.68
N GLU A 14 -12.17 -20.45 -8.31
CA GLU A 14 -13.53 -19.96 -8.36
C GLU A 14 -13.61 -18.73 -7.46
N HIS A 15 -13.25 -17.58 -8.02
CA HIS A 15 -13.11 -16.38 -7.23
C HIS A 15 -14.51 -15.84 -6.99
N ASP A 16 -14.98 -16.00 -5.76
CA ASP A 16 -16.28 -15.51 -5.33
C ASP A 16 -16.39 -14.01 -5.72
N PRO A 17 -17.33 -13.63 -6.60
CA PRO A 17 -17.44 -12.26 -7.08
C PRO A 17 -17.59 -11.24 -5.95
N SER A 18 -18.19 -11.65 -4.82
CA SER A 18 -18.35 -10.79 -3.65
C SER A 18 -17.02 -10.56 -2.91
N LEU A 19 -16.15 -11.56 -2.88
CA LEU A 19 -14.85 -11.50 -2.19
C LEU A 19 -13.82 -10.67 -2.99
N TRP A 20 -13.84 -10.75 -4.32
CA TRP A 20 -13.10 -9.81 -5.18
C TRP A 20 -13.55 -8.37 -4.97
N THR A 21 -14.87 -8.15 -4.86
CA THR A 21 -15.43 -6.80 -4.73
C THR A 21 -15.03 -6.16 -3.41
N GLU A 22 -15.13 -6.90 -2.31
CA GLU A 22 -14.73 -6.43 -0.98
C GLU A 22 -13.23 -6.07 -0.91
N GLN A 23 -12.37 -6.87 -1.57
CA GLN A 23 -10.94 -6.60 -1.64
C GLN A 23 -10.61 -5.32 -2.43
N ILE A 24 -11.30 -5.08 -3.54
CA ILE A 24 -11.13 -3.86 -4.34
C ILE A 24 -11.60 -2.64 -3.54
N GLU A 25 -12.75 -2.71 -2.88
CA GLU A 25 -13.28 -1.63 -2.05
C GLU A 25 -12.31 -1.26 -0.91
N GLN A 26 -11.70 -2.25 -0.25
CA GLN A 26 -10.70 -2.01 0.79
C GLN A 26 -9.45 -1.30 0.25
N LEU A 27 -9.00 -1.68 -0.95
CA LEU A 27 -7.85 -1.05 -1.59
C LEU A 27 -8.15 0.39 -2.01
N GLU A 28 -9.36 0.66 -2.51
CA GLU A 28 -9.81 2.01 -2.85
C GLU A 28 -9.93 2.90 -1.61
N GLU A 29 -10.40 2.36 -0.48
CA GLU A 29 -10.48 3.08 0.79
C GLU A 29 -9.07 3.44 1.30
N LEU A 30 -8.12 2.52 1.17
CA LEU A 30 -6.71 2.77 1.47
C LEU A 30 -6.10 3.85 0.58
N ASP A 31 -6.31 3.77 -0.73
CA ASP A 31 -5.82 4.77 -1.68
C ASP A 31 -6.40 6.16 -1.38
N ARG A 32 -7.70 6.23 -1.11
CA ARG A 32 -8.37 7.47 -0.73
C ARG A 32 -7.81 8.07 0.56
N ALA A 33 -7.56 7.25 1.57
CA ALA A 33 -7.00 7.67 2.85
C ALA A 33 -5.55 8.17 2.69
N LEU A 34 -4.74 7.50 1.88
CA LEU A 34 -3.39 7.97 1.53
C LEU A 34 -3.42 9.27 0.73
N GLY A 35 -4.46 9.49 -0.09
CA GLY A 35 -4.70 10.76 -0.78
C GLY A 35 -5.09 11.93 0.13
N GLN A 36 -5.43 11.68 1.41
CA GLN A 36 -5.73 12.76 2.38
C GLN A 36 -4.48 13.29 3.10
N VAL A 37 -3.34 12.60 3.01
CA VAL A 37 -2.08 13.07 3.58
C VAL A 37 -1.21 13.75 2.53
N SER A 38 -0.15 14.44 2.97
CA SER A 38 0.87 14.94 2.03
C SER A 38 1.61 13.79 1.32
N ASP A 39 2.01 13.99 0.07
CA ASP A 39 2.79 13.01 -0.72
C ASP A 39 4.04 12.49 0.00
N LYS A 40 4.70 13.35 0.78
CA LYS A 40 5.86 12.99 1.59
C LYS A 40 5.48 11.99 2.69
N ALA A 41 4.32 12.16 3.31
CA ALA A 41 3.85 11.27 4.35
C ALA A 41 3.46 9.90 3.80
N ALA A 42 2.73 9.87 2.68
CA ALA A 42 2.42 8.64 1.96
C ALA A 42 3.70 7.90 1.52
N SER A 43 4.66 8.61 0.93
CA SER A 43 5.94 8.04 0.50
C SER A 43 6.74 7.45 1.67
N ALA A 44 6.80 8.16 2.80
CA ALA A 44 7.46 7.66 4.01
C ALA A 44 6.79 6.37 4.53
N PHE A 45 5.46 6.35 4.56
CA PHE A 45 4.69 5.17 4.97
C PHE A 45 4.91 3.97 4.04
N LEU A 46 4.90 4.18 2.72
CA LEU A 46 5.14 3.13 1.74
C LEU A 46 6.57 2.58 1.82
N CYS A 47 7.60 3.43 1.95
CA CYS A 47 8.98 2.96 2.16
C CYS A 47 9.06 2.08 3.42
N HIS A 48 8.42 2.51 4.51
CA HIS A 48 8.42 1.72 5.74
C HIS A 48 7.68 0.38 5.58
N ARG A 49 6.48 0.40 4.98
CA ARG A 49 5.56 -0.73 4.97
C ARG A 49 5.82 -1.74 3.86
N VAL A 50 6.22 -1.27 2.68
CA VAL A 50 6.44 -2.08 1.47
C VAL A 50 7.91 -2.44 1.32
N GLU A 51 8.80 -1.45 1.46
CA GLU A 51 10.25 -1.67 1.28
C GLU A 51 10.97 -2.09 2.57
N GLY A 52 10.30 -2.01 3.73
CA GLY A 52 10.89 -2.35 5.03
C GLY A 52 11.94 -1.34 5.51
N CYS A 53 11.96 -0.12 4.96
CA CYS A 53 12.90 0.94 5.35
C CYS A 53 12.77 1.26 6.85
N SER A 54 13.89 1.46 7.55
CA SER A 54 13.85 2.05 8.89
C SER A 54 13.54 3.56 8.82
N TYR A 55 13.13 4.16 9.93
CA TYR A 55 12.88 5.60 9.96
C TYR A 55 14.14 6.43 9.67
N ALA A 56 15.31 5.91 10.05
CA ALA A 56 16.60 6.54 9.73
C ALA A 56 16.89 6.51 8.23
N ASP A 57 16.62 5.39 7.55
CA ASP A 57 16.80 5.27 6.10
C ASP A 57 15.86 6.22 5.35
N ILE A 58 14.60 6.30 5.78
CA ILE A 58 13.60 7.20 5.20
C ILE A 58 14.04 8.65 5.37
N ALA A 59 14.47 9.02 6.58
CA ALA A 59 14.96 10.36 6.90
C ALA A 59 16.14 10.74 5.98
N GLY A 60 17.10 9.83 5.80
CA GLY A 60 18.23 9.99 4.88
C GLY A 60 17.79 10.16 3.43
N ARG A 61 16.90 9.29 2.93
CA ARG A 61 16.39 9.33 1.55
C ARG A 61 15.63 10.62 1.24
N MET A 62 14.86 11.12 2.20
CA MET A 62 13.98 12.28 2.02
C MET A 62 14.62 13.62 2.41
N GLY A 63 15.81 13.60 3.02
CA GLY A 63 16.50 14.81 3.48
C GLY A 63 15.77 15.51 4.63
N VAL A 64 15.12 14.75 5.52
CA VAL A 64 14.38 15.26 6.68
C VAL A 64 14.90 14.63 7.98
N SER A 65 14.47 15.14 9.13
CA SER A 65 14.80 14.50 10.41
C SER A 65 13.96 13.26 10.66
N VAL A 66 14.49 12.33 11.48
CA VAL A 66 13.74 11.13 11.93
C VAL A 66 12.43 11.52 12.62
N SER A 67 12.42 12.56 13.44
CA SER A 67 11.18 13.07 14.07
C SER A 67 10.16 13.61 13.06
N MET A 68 10.60 14.08 11.89
CA MET A 68 9.67 14.45 10.82
C MET A 68 9.07 13.19 10.16
N VAL A 69 9.86 12.13 9.98
CA VAL A 69 9.37 10.83 9.52
C VAL A 69 8.34 10.28 10.49
N GLU A 70 8.60 10.31 11.80
CA GLU A 70 7.62 9.89 12.81
C GLU A 70 6.31 10.66 12.70
N LYS A 71 6.36 11.99 12.47
CA LYS A 71 5.17 12.81 12.23
C LYS A 71 4.43 12.40 10.96
N TYR A 72 5.16 12.13 9.88
CA TYR A 72 4.58 11.63 8.63
C TYR A 72 3.86 10.30 8.84
N ILE A 73 4.51 9.31 9.47
CA ILE A 73 3.89 8.02 9.76
C ILE A 73 2.66 8.19 10.67
N SER A 74 2.77 9.00 11.72
CA SER A 74 1.66 9.27 12.64
C SER A 74 0.47 9.90 11.93
N SER A 75 0.70 10.82 11.00
CA SER A 75 -0.36 11.44 10.20
C SER A 75 -1.08 10.41 9.34
N VAL A 76 -0.34 9.51 8.67
CA VAL A 76 -0.95 8.45 7.85
C VAL A 76 -1.78 7.51 8.72
N LEU A 77 -1.23 7.03 9.83
CA LEU A 77 -1.97 6.14 10.74
C LEU A 77 -3.23 6.79 11.34
N ALA A 78 -3.23 8.12 11.51
CA ALA A 78 -4.41 8.84 11.96
C ALA A 78 -5.50 8.89 10.87
N GLU A 79 -5.14 9.09 9.60
CA GLU A 79 -6.07 9.05 8.48
C GLU A 79 -6.61 7.63 8.24
N LEU A 80 -5.75 6.61 8.26
CA LEU A 80 -6.18 5.21 8.10
C LEU A 80 -7.17 4.78 9.20
N ARG A 81 -6.99 5.27 10.43
CA ARG A 81 -7.92 5.00 11.54
C ARG A 81 -9.28 5.65 11.31
N GLN A 82 -9.33 6.83 10.71
CA GLN A 82 -10.58 7.53 10.38
C GLN A 82 -11.31 6.87 9.21
N ALA A 83 -10.55 6.35 8.24
CA ALA A 83 -11.07 5.57 7.12
C ALA A 83 -11.68 4.21 7.53
N ARG A 84 -11.53 3.81 8.81
CA ARG A 84 -12.07 2.54 9.36
C ARG A 84 -11.57 1.30 8.62
N LEU A 85 -10.28 1.32 8.23
CA LEU A 85 -9.53 0.14 7.80
C LEU A 85 -9.14 -0.73 9.00
#